data_AF-A0A4Q2D709-F1
#
_entry.id   AF-A0A4Q2D709-F1
#
_cell.length_a   1.000
_cell.length_b   1.000
_cell.length_c   1.000
_cell.angle_alpha   90.00
_cell.angle_beta   90.00
_cell.angle_gamma   90.00
#
_symmetry.space_group_name_H-M   'P 1'
#
loop_
_entity.id
_entity.type
_entity.pdbx_description
1 polymer ?
#
loop_
_entity_poly.entity_id
_entity_poly.type
_entity_poly.pdbx_seq_one_letter_code
_entity_poly.pdbx_strand_id
1 'polypeptide(L)'
;MGPGTRRDTLDYHFANIPAGDSLLKKMITATSEVAEHVIAHQELEATIDAEKLRSWTEAMVAWELDPTNPNPYEVTVKTPTQASVRRQLAEEEERALAAGVDFSLSDEVSPCSLIAMGIDLESEQRSLKTLTNSLWDHSQDRQITRVKLRSNALTRKLEEWFSVLQLYIPTSVLLRKREPQKKENPKPFEVKLWLPSQIGKSVSFDRSLADIEYKLRNAQAHEALGVLRRNLQIRATLYDVKDRWLRGQGANTQALNAIATVQARIAGARDEYRQARASLLALADLLGLPNVDKEFLPLEDRDIRSMVEAEPGQGET
;
A
#
# COMPACT_ATOMS: atom_id res chain seq x y z
N MET A 1 -39.88 15.47 26.87
CA MET A 1 -38.97 16.32 26.08
C MET A 1 -39.82 17.11 25.09
N GLY A 2 -39.89 18.43 25.26
CA GLY A 2 -40.78 19.27 24.45
C GLY A 2 -40.22 19.52 23.04
N PRO A 3 -41.07 19.83 22.05
CA PRO A 3 -40.66 20.01 20.65
C PRO A 3 -39.68 21.18 20.40
N GLY A 4 -39.46 22.08 21.37
CA GLY A 4 -38.47 23.16 21.29
C GLY A 4 -37.04 22.77 21.74
N THR A 5 -36.89 21.70 22.52
CA THR A 5 -35.62 21.40 23.21
C THR A 5 -34.47 21.12 22.26
N ARG A 6 -34.74 20.56 21.07
CA ARG A 6 -33.74 20.27 20.02
C ARG A 6 -33.25 21.53 19.31
N ARG A 7 -34.12 22.53 19.13
CA ARG A 7 -33.78 23.78 18.47
C ARG A 7 -32.97 24.66 19.40
N ASP A 8 -33.35 24.74 20.67
CA ASP A 8 -32.59 25.45 21.71
C ASP A 8 -31.20 24.83 21.96
N THR A 9 -31.05 23.49 21.86
CA THR A 9 -29.71 22.86 21.96
C THR A 9 -28.85 23.21 20.75
N LEU A 10 -29.41 23.17 19.54
CA LEU A 10 -28.68 23.55 18.33
C LEU A 10 -28.29 25.03 18.34
N ASP A 11 -29.20 25.93 18.73
CA ASP A 11 -28.94 27.36 18.82
C ASP A 11 -27.91 27.67 19.93
N TYR A 12 -27.95 26.98 21.07
CA TYR A 12 -26.91 27.10 22.10
C TYR A 12 -25.53 26.64 21.60
N HIS A 13 -25.46 25.57 20.80
CA HIS A 13 -24.21 25.09 20.22
C HIS A 13 -23.72 25.98 19.06
N PHE A 14 -24.60 26.55 18.24
CA PHE A 14 -24.22 27.44 17.15
C PHE A 14 -23.89 28.86 17.62
N ALA A 15 -24.58 29.37 18.64
CA ALA A 15 -24.32 30.69 19.21
C ALA A 15 -23.03 30.74 20.06
N ASN A 16 -22.58 29.62 20.61
CA ASN A 16 -21.36 29.54 21.45
C ASN A 16 -20.10 29.06 20.73
N ILE A 17 -20.13 28.91 19.41
CA ILE A 17 -18.88 28.81 18.64
C ILE A 17 -18.44 30.26 18.41
N PRO A 18 -17.27 30.70 18.91
CA PRO A 18 -16.69 32.00 18.54
C PRO A 18 -16.24 31.92 17.07
N ALA A 19 -17.21 31.82 16.17
CA ALA A 19 -17.01 31.70 14.74
C ALA A 19 -16.36 32.99 14.23
N GLY A 20 -16.75 34.16 14.75
CA GLY A 20 -16.16 35.45 14.39
C GLY A 20 -14.65 35.51 14.64
N ASP A 21 -14.21 35.27 15.87
CA ASP A 21 -12.77 35.33 16.21
C ASP A 21 -11.96 34.22 15.55
N SER A 22 -12.52 33.01 15.43
CA SER A 22 -11.84 31.90 14.75
C SER A 22 -11.78 32.09 13.23
N LEU A 23 -12.82 32.64 12.60
CA LEU A 23 -12.84 33.02 11.18
C LEU A 23 -11.91 34.20 10.92
N LEU A 24 -11.89 35.21 11.79
CA LEU A 24 -10.98 36.35 11.69
C LEU A 24 -9.52 35.88 11.77
N LYS A 25 -9.19 35.01 12.74
CA LYS A 25 -7.85 34.40 12.82
C LYS A 25 -7.51 33.63 11.55
N LYS A 26 -8.41 32.76 11.06
CA LYS A 26 -8.23 32.02 9.81
C LYS A 26 -8.05 32.95 8.60
N MET A 27 -8.80 34.05 8.53
CA MET A 27 -8.71 35.02 7.45
C MET A 27 -7.38 35.78 7.49
N ILE A 28 -6.91 36.18 8.67
CA ILE A 28 -5.60 36.82 8.85
C ILE A 28 -4.49 35.85 8.43
N THR A 29 -4.53 34.60 8.91
CA THR A 29 -3.58 33.55 8.53
C THR A 29 -3.58 33.28 7.03
N ALA A 30 -4.77 33.09 6.43
CA ALA A 30 -4.89 32.88 4.99
C ALA A 30 -4.33 34.07 4.21
N THR A 31 -4.63 35.31 4.63
CA THR A 31 -4.14 36.54 3.98
C THR A 31 -2.62 36.66 4.07
N SER A 32 -2.01 36.30 5.22
CA SER A 32 -0.55 36.30 5.36
C SER A 32 0.12 35.22 4.52
N GLU A 33 -0.53 34.06 4.32
CA GLU A 33 0.02 32.91 3.61
C GLU A 33 -0.25 32.96 2.09
N VAL A 34 -1.09 33.88 1.58
CA VAL A 34 -1.43 33.95 0.13
C VAL A 34 -0.18 34.05 -0.73
N ALA A 35 0.75 34.95 -0.39
CA ALA A 35 1.94 35.17 -1.20
C ALA A 35 2.75 33.88 -1.39
N GLU A 36 2.82 33.07 -0.35
CA GLU A 36 3.59 31.82 -0.34
C GLU A 36 2.85 30.69 -1.04
N HIS A 37 1.53 30.60 -0.87
CA HIS A 37 0.70 29.68 -1.64
C HIS A 37 0.77 29.97 -3.13
N VAL A 38 0.82 31.25 -3.52
CA VAL A 38 1.00 31.65 -4.93
C VAL A 38 2.37 31.22 -5.45
N ILE A 39 3.45 31.45 -4.68
CA ILE A 39 4.80 31.01 -5.07
C ILE A 39 4.86 29.48 -5.19
N ALA A 40 4.39 28.75 -4.19
CA ALA A 40 4.40 27.28 -4.20
C ALA A 40 3.54 26.71 -5.34
N HIS A 41 2.43 27.37 -5.68
CA HIS A 41 1.62 27.00 -6.83
C HIS A 41 2.40 27.20 -8.13
N GLN A 42 3.02 28.36 -8.34
CA GLN A 42 3.83 28.64 -9.53
C GLN A 42 5.03 27.71 -9.67
N GLU A 43 5.72 27.41 -8.56
CA GLU A 43 6.80 26.43 -8.51
C GLU A 43 6.31 25.04 -8.97
N LEU A 44 5.13 24.62 -8.52
CA LEU A 44 4.52 23.36 -8.96
C LEU A 44 4.13 23.40 -10.44
N GLU A 45 3.50 24.47 -10.91
CA GLU A 45 3.11 24.62 -12.32
C GLU A 45 4.33 24.55 -13.25
N ALA A 46 5.47 25.14 -12.85
CA ALA A 46 6.70 25.14 -13.63
C ALA A 46 7.32 23.74 -13.80
N THR A 47 7.05 22.80 -12.89
CA THR A 47 7.54 21.41 -12.99
C THR A 47 6.67 20.52 -13.89
N ILE A 48 5.49 20.98 -14.28
CA ILE A 48 4.52 20.19 -15.04
C ILE A 48 4.55 20.62 -16.51
N ASP A 49 4.43 19.65 -17.41
CA ASP A 49 4.32 19.89 -18.84
C ASP A 49 3.16 20.83 -19.16
N ALA A 50 3.44 21.91 -19.91
CA ALA A 50 2.51 23.01 -20.15
C ALA A 50 1.24 22.57 -20.88
N GLU A 51 1.34 21.57 -21.76
CA GLU A 51 0.18 21.00 -22.46
C GLU A 51 -0.78 20.30 -21.49
N LYS A 52 -0.22 19.51 -20.56
CA LYS A 52 -1.00 18.82 -19.53
C LYS A 52 -1.65 19.81 -18.58
N LEU A 53 -0.90 20.80 -18.13
CA LEU A 53 -1.39 21.85 -17.23
C LEU A 53 -2.59 22.57 -17.85
N ARG A 54 -2.48 22.99 -19.12
CA ARG A 54 -3.58 23.64 -19.83
C ARG A 54 -4.82 22.75 -19.94
N SER A 55 -4.64 21.49 -20.35
CA SER A 55 -5.76 20.53 -20.46
C SER A 55 -6.47 20.31 -19.12
N TRP A 56 -5.71 20.30 -18.02
CA TRP A 56 -6.23 20.12 -16.68
C TRP A 56 -6.99 21.36 -16.20
N THR A 57 -6.43 22.55 -16.40
CA THR A 57 -7.09 23.82 -16.02
C THR A 57 -8.38 24.03 -16.80
N GLU A 58 -8.42 23.68 -18.09
CA GLU A 58 -9.63 23.73 -18.90
C GLU A 58 -10.71 22.75 -18.36
N ALA A 59 -10.33 21.53 -18.00
CA ALA A 59 -11.24 20.56 -17.39
C ALA A 59 -11.74 21.00 -15.99
N MET A 60 -10.87 21.62 -15.19
CA MET A 60 -11.19 22.18 -13.87
C MET A 60 -12.22 23.30 -13.97
N VAL A 61 -11.98 24.30 -14.81
CA VAL A 61 -12.90 25.43 -15.00
C VAL A 61 -14.23 24.94 -15.56
N ALA A 62 -14.24 24.00 -16.50
CA ALA A 62 -15.47 23.43 -17.04
C ALA A 62 -16.30 22.71 -15.97
N TRP A 63 -15.67 22.02 -15.02
CA TRP A 63 -16.34 21.37 -13.90
C TRP A 63 -16.80 22.34 -12.80
N GLU A 64 -16.00 23.36 -12.49
CA GLU A 64 -16.37 24.40 -11.52
C GLU A 64 -17.57 25.23 -11.99
N LEU A 65 -17.69 25.46 -13.31
CA LEU A 65 -18.82 26.15 -13.92
C LEU A 65 -20.07 25.26 -14.01
N ASP A 66 -19.90 23.96 -14.28
CA ASP A 66 -20.99 22.99 -14.37
C ASP A 66 -20.59 21.63 -13.77
N PRO A 67 -21.08 21.29 -12.57
CA PRO A 67 -20.79 20.03 -11.89
C PRO A 67 -21.29 18.77 -12.60
N THR A 68 -22.05 18.90 -13.69
CA THR A 68 -22.45 17.75 -14.53
C THR A 68 -21.33 17.29 -15.47
N ASN A 69 -20.30 18.11 -15.68
CA ASN A 69 -19.12 17.74 -16.44
C ASN A 69 -18.27 16.70 -15.68
N PRO A 70 -17.36 15.97 -16.37
CA PRO A 70 -16.48 15.01 -15.73
C PRO A 70 -15.63 15.69 -14.66
N ASN A 71 -15.67 15.17 -13.42
CA ASN A 71 -14.88 15.71 -12.33
C ASN A 71 -13.39 15.44 -12.57
N PRO A 72 -12.55 16.46 -12.82
CA PRO A 72 -11.14 16.26 -13.08
C PRO A 72 -10.42 15.70 -11.85
N TYR A 73 -10.87 16.02 -10.64
CA TYR A 73 -10.28 15.51 -9.40
C TYR A 73 -10.55 14.02 -9.15
N GLU A 74 -11.45 13.40 -9.92
CA GLU A 74 -11.68 11.97 -9.83
C GLU A 74 -10.52 11.22 -10.49
N VAL A 75 -9.93 10.26 -9.78
CA VAL A 75 -8.84 9.43 -10.31
C VAL A 75 -9.40 8.53 -11.41
N THR A 76 -9.22 8.93 -12.66
CA THR A 76 -9.74 8.25 -13.85
C THR A 76 -9.06 6.91 -14.13
N VAL A 77 -7.80 6.75 -13.71
CA VAL A 77 -7.09 5.46 -13.81
C VAL A 77 -7.59 4.55 -12.70
N LYS A 78 -8.58 3.71 -13.02
CA LYS A 78 -8.96 2.56 -12.19
C LYS A 78 -7.83 1.53 -12.21
N THR A 79 -6.73 1.81 -11.49
CA THR A 79 -5.75 0.77 -11.21
C THR A 79 -6.43 -0.30 -10.37
N PRO A 80 -6.36 -1.58 -10.75
CA PRO A 80 -7.03 -2.65 -10.01
C PRO A 80 -6.48 -2.66 -8.58
N THR A 81 -7.34 -2.48 -7.60
CA THR A 81 -7.01 -2.65 -6.18
C THR A 81 -7.13 -4.12 -5.81
N GLN A 82 -6.35 -4.61 -4.84
CA GLN A 82 -6.48 -5.99 -4.39
C GLN A 82 -7.90 -6.26 -3.90
N ALA A 83 -8.53 -5.29 -3.22
CA ALA A 83 -9.91 -5.39 -2.80
C ALA A 83 -10.89 -5.54 -3.98
N SER A 84 -10.69 -4.78 -5.06
CA SER A 84 -11.51 -4.91 -6.27
C SER A 84 -11.33 -6.27 -6.96
N VAL A 85 -10.11 -6.80 -7.00
CA VAL A 85 -9.83 -8.12 -7.57
C VAL A 85 -10.41 -9.23 -6.70
N ARG A 86 -10.25 -9.17 -5.37
CA ARG A 86 -10.88 -10.12 -4.44
C ARG A 86 -12.40 -10.12 -4.59
N ARG A 87 -13.01 -8.94 -4.76
CA ARG A 87 -14.45 -8.82 -5.05
C ARG A 87 -14.83 -9.48 -6.37
N GLN A 88 -14.10 -9.20 -7.45
CA GLN A 88 -14.36 -9.80 -8.76
C GLN A 88 -14.24 -11.32 -8.72
N LEU A 89 -13.23 -11.86 -8.03
CA LEU A 89 -13.05 -13.29 -7.85
C LEU A 89 -14.17 -13.93 -7.02
N ALA A 90 -14.64 -13.26 -5.96
CA ALA A 90 -15.80 -13.72 -5.19
C ALA A 90 -17.10 -13.72 -6.02
N GLU A 91 -17.32 -12.69 -6.85
CA GLU A 91 -18.46 -12.63 -7.78
C GLU A 91 -18.36 -13.72 -8.88
N GLU A 92 -17.14 -14.06 -9.32
CA GLU A 92 -16.89 -15.19 -10.24
C GLU A 92 -17.20 -16.55 -9.57
N GLU A 93 -16.80 -16.71 -8.31
CA GLU A 93 -17.06 -17.90 -7.49
C GLU A 93 -18.56 -18.09 -7.23
N GLU A 94 -19.27 -17.03 -6.84
CA GLU A 94 -20.74 -17.06 -6.65
C GLU A 94 -21.47 -17.50 -7.94
N ARG A 95 -21.02 -16.98 -9.10
CA ARG A 95 -21.56 -17.38 -10.41
C ARG A 95 -21.29 -18.84 -10.74
N ALA A 96 -20.11 -19.36 -10.41
CA ALA A 96 -19.76 -20.77 -10.61
C ALA A 96 -20.61 -21.69 -9.72
N LEU A 97 -20.78 -21.32 -8.44
CA LEU A 97 -21.63 -22.04 -7.49
C LEU A 97 -23.09 -22.04 -7.93
N ALA A 98 -23.61 -20.91 -8.42
CA ALA A 98 -24.97 -20.83 -8.98
C ALA A 98 -25.16 -21.72 -10.22
N ALA A 99 -24.09 -21.95 -11.00
CA ALA A 99 -24.07 -22.87 -12.12
C ALA A 99 -23.81 -24.34 -11.71
N GLY A 100 -23.64 -24.62 -10.41
CA GLY A 100 -23.39 -25.96 -9.87
C GLY A 100 -21.94 -26.44 -10.04
N VAL A 101 -21.00 -25.55 -10.33
CA VAL A 101 -19.58 -25.86 -10.46
C VAL A 101 -18.86 -25.38 -9.20
N ASP A 102 -18.47 -26.31 -8.33
CA ASP A 102 -17.66 -26.03 -7.16
C ASP A 102 -16.24 -26.55 -7.35
N PHE A 103 -15.26 -25.66 -7.23
CA PHE A 103 -13.83 -25.95 -7.33
C PHE A 103 -13.15 -26.03 -5.95
N SER A 104 -13.92 -25.87 -4.87
CA SER A 104 -13.40 -25.91 -3.51
C SER A 104 -13.14 -27.35 -3.10
N LEU A 105 -11.94 -27.59 -2.56
CA LEU A 105 -11.55 -28.91 -2.02
C LEU A 105 -11.82 -29.01 -0.51
N SER A 106 -12.27 -27.93 0.12
CA SER A 106 -12.76 -27.88 1.49
C SER A 106 -14.00 -26.99 1.58
N ASP A 107 -14.89 -27.31 2.52
CA ASP A 107 -16.12 -26.54 2.77
C ASP A 107 -15.84 -25.12 3.30
N GLU A 108 -14.62 -24.88 3.81
CA GLU A 108 -14.24 -23.64 4.51
C GLU A 108 -13.38 -22.69 3.68
N VAL A 109 -12.61 -23.18 2.70
CA VAL A 109 -11.59 -22.36 2.01
C VAL A 109 -11.64 -22.58 0.51
N SER A 110 -12.05 -21.55 -0.23
CA SER A 110 -12.00 -21.54 -1.70
C SER A 110 -10.58 -21.31 -2.24
N PRO A 111 -10.30 -21.67 -3.51
CA PRO A 111 -9.01 -21.40 -4.15
C PRO A 111 -8.58 -19.92 -4.10
N CYS A 112 -9.54 -19.00 -4.23
CA CYS A 112 -9.29 -17.56 -4.11
C CYS A 112 -8.90 -17.18 -2.68
N SER A 113 -9.65 -17.68 -1.69
CA SER A 113 -9.37 -17.46 -0.27
C SER A 113 -8.00 -18.00 0.13
N LEU A 114 -7.61 -19.17 -0.38
CA LEU A 114 -6.28 -19.75 -0.18
C LEU A 114 -5.20 -18.80 -0.68
N ILE A 115 -5.22 -18.40 -1.96
CA ILE A 115 -4.15 -17.55 -2.50
C ILE A 115 -4.10 -16.19 -1.79
N ALA A 116 -5.25 -15.59 -1.48
CA ALA A 116 -5.33 -14.36 -0.70
C ALA A 116 -4.70 -14.52 0.70
N MET A 117 -5.01 -15.61 1.41
CA MET A 117 -4.42 -15.94 2.71
C MET A 117 -2.90 -16.06 2.62
N GLY A 118 -2.37 -16.72 1.58
CA GLY A 118 -0.93 -16.83 1.38
C GLY A 118 -0.25 -15.47 1.15
N ILE A 119 -0.85 -14.58 0.36
CA ILE A 119 -0.33 -13.22 0.14
C ILE A 119 -0.37 -12.40 1.46
N ASP A 120 -1.44 -12.52 2.23
CA ASP A 120 -1.58 -11.85 3.54
C ASP A 120 -0.52 -12.36 4.53
N LEU A 121 -0.21 -13.67 4.52
CA LEU A 121 0.88 -14.25 5.31
C LEU A 121 2.25 -13.75 4.91
N GLU A 122 2.54 -13.53 3.62
CA GLU A 122 3.80 -12.90 3.20
C GLU A 122 3.93 -11.48 3.76
N SER A 123 2.83 -10.73 3.79
CA SER A 123 2.78 -9.39 4.40
C SER A 123 3.08 -9.45 5.91
N GLU A 124 2.48 -10.41 6.63
CA GLU A 124 2.74 -10.65 8.05
C GLU A 124 4.20 -11.06 8.31
N GLN A 125 4.77 -11.94 7.48
CA GLN A 125 6.19 -12.32 7.56
C GLN A 125 7.10 -11.12 7.38
N ARG A 126 6.85 -10.26 6.38
CA ARG A 126 7.61 -9.02 6.15
C ARG A 126 7.49 -8.07 7.34
N SER A 127 6.28 -7.83 7.83
CA SER A 127 6.02 -6.99 9.00
C SER A 127 6.76 -7.48 10.24
N LEU A 128 6.75 -8.80 10.49
CA LEU A 128 7.49 -9.41 11.60
C LEU A 128 9.00 -9.29 11.42
N LYS A 129 9.52 -9.46 10.20
CA LYS A 129 10.95 -9.27 9.90
C LYS A 129 11.39 -7.84 10.21
N THR A 130 10.64 -6.83 9.75
CA THR A 130 10.94 -5.41 10.04
C THR A 130 10.87 -5.12 11.54
N LEU A 131 9.85 -5.63 12.22
CA LEU A 131 9.69 -5.49 13.67
C LEU A 131 10.84 -6.17 14.45
N THR A 132 11.29 -7.34 14.00
CA THR A 132 12.41 -8.05 14.60
C THR A 132 13.73 -7.30 14.39
N ASN A 133 13.95 -6.73 13.20
CA ASN A 133 15.13 -5.92 12.90
C ASN A 133 15.14 -4.58 13.64
N SER A 134 13.96 -4.07 14.05
CA SER A 134 13.85 -2.86 14.85
C SER A 134 14.14 -3.07 16.35
N LEU A 135 14.23 -4.32 16.81
CA LEU A 135 14.66 -4.62 18.16
C LEU A 135 16.17 -4.37 18.30
N TRP A 136 16.55 -3.60 19.31
CA TRP A 136 17.93 -3.44 19.77
C TRP A 136 18.20 -4.32 21.00
N ASP A 137 19.47 -4.58 21.32
CA ASP A 137 19.92 -5.45 22.43
C ASP A 137 19.36 -5.05 23.80
N HIS A 138 18.99 -3.78 23.98
CA HIS A 138 18.40 -3.24 25.21
C HIS A 138 16.89 -2.99 25.09
N SER A 139 16.22 -3.64 24.14
CA SER A 139 14.77 -3.48 23.94
C SER A 139 14.01 -3.84 25.20
N GLN A 140 13.03 -3.02 25.55
CA GLN A 140 12.20 -3.26 26.73
C GLN A 140 11.48 -4.61 26.62
N ASP A 141 11.27 -5.29 27.75
CA ASP A 141 10.54 -6.58 27.80
C ASP A 141 9.20 -6.55 27.06
N ARG A 142 8.52 -5.40 27.06
CA ARG A 142 7.27 -5.18 26.31
C ARG A 142 7.47 -5.34 24.79
N GLN A 143 8.55 -4.82 24.22
CA GLN A 143 8.85 -4.93 22.80
C GLN A 143 9.23 -6.36 22.44
N ILE A 144 10.08 -7.01 23.25
CA ILE A 144 10.46 -8.42 23.08
C ILE A 144 9.21 -9.32 23.13
N THR A 145 8.34 -9.10 24.11
CA THR A 145 7.09 -9.85 24.27
C THR A 145 6.18 -9.66 23.06
N ARG A 146 6.06 -8.44 22.53
CA ARG A 146 5.28 -8.16 21.31
C ARG A 146 5.79 -8.96 20.12
N VAL A 147 7.10 -9.04 19.93
CA VAL A 147 7.72 -9.81 18.84
C VAL A 147 7.46 -11.30 19.02
N LYS A 148 7.66 -11.83 20.24
CA LYS A 148 7.40 -13.24 20.55
C LYS A 148 5.93 -13.63 20.33
N LEU A 149 4.97 -12.81 20.80
CA LEU A 149 3.55 -13.07 20.60
C LEU A 149 3.17 -13.09 19.12
N ARG A 150 3.66 -12.12 18.34
CA ARG A 150 3.44 -12.09 16.88
C ARG A 150 4.09 -13.27 16.17
N SER A 151 5.30 -13.66 16.59
CA SER A 151 6.00 -14.83 16.08
C SER A 151 5.18 -16.10 16.32
N ASN A 152 4.69 -16.32 17.54
CA ASN A 152 3.89 -17.50 17.88
C ASN A 152 2.55 -17.53 17.12
N ALA A 153 1.89 -16.38 16.99
CA ALA A 153 0.66 -16.28 16.20
C ALA A 153 0.91 -16.62 14.72
N LEU A 154 2.00 -16.12 14.15
CA LEU A 154 2.38 -16.41 12.77
C LEU A 154 2.72 -17.89 12.57
N THR A 155 3.42 -18.53 13.51
CA THR A 155 3.70 -19.97 13.44
C THR A 155 2.42 -20.80 13.35
N ARG A 156 1.41 -20.48 14.16
CA ARG A 156 0.11 -21.19 14.12
C ARG A 156 -0.59 -21.01 12.77
N LYS A 157 -0.61 -19.78 12.25
CA LYS A 157 -1.18 -19.51 10.92
C LYS A 157 -0.41 -20.23 9.80
N LEU A 158 0.90 -20.37 9.93
CA LEU A 158 1.71 -21.13 8.96
C LEU A 158 1.36 -22.62 8.99
N GLU A 159 1.12 -23.20 10.17
CA GLU A 159 0.70 -24.60 10.29
C GLU A 159 -0.66 -24.83 9.61
N GLU A 160 -1.62 -23.95 9.87
CA GLU A 160 -2.95 -23.93 9.21
C GLU A 160 -2.82 -23.73 7.69
N TRP A 161 -1.99 -22.79 7.26
CA TRP A 161 -1.67 -22.57 5.85
C TRP A 161 -1.18 -23.86 5.17
N PHE A 162 -0.23 -24.57 5.78
CA PHE A 162 0.29 -25.78 5.19
C PHE A 162 -0.72 -26.93 5.19
N SER A 163 -1.61 -27.02 6.17
CA SER A 163 -2.67 -28.03 6.16
C SER A 163 -3.64 -27.81 5.01
N VAL A 164 -4.02 -26.55 4.74
CA VAL A 164 -4.92 -26.24 3.63
C VAL A 164 -4.18 -26.34 2.29
N LEU A 165 -2.95 -25.86 2.20
CA LEU A 165 -2.13 -25.95 0.99
C LEU A 165 -1.90 -27.40 0.56
N GLN A 166 -1.76 -28.34 1.51
CA GLN A 166 -1.62 -29.76 1.20
C GLN A 166 -2.87 -30.35 0.50
N LEU A 167 -4.06 -29.80 0.74
CA LEU A 167 -5.28 -30.24 0.06
C LEU A 167 -5.26 -29.84 -1.42
N TYR A 168 -4.87 -28.59 -1.71
CA TYR A 168 -4.84 -28.03 -3.07
C TYR A 168 -3.58 -28.41 -3.86
N ILE A 169 -2.43 -28.48 -3.20
CA ILE A 169 -1.14 -28.84 -3.78
C ILE A 169 -0.47 -29.89 -2.89
N PRO A 170 -0.84 -31.19 -3.00
CA PRO A 170 -0.33 -32.25 -2.12
C PRO A 170 1.19 -32.43 -2.17
N THR A 171 1.76 -32.15 -3.33
CA THR A 171 3.19 -32.20 -3.63
C THR A 171 4.01 -31.12 -2.91
N SER A 172 3.37 -30.08 -2.35
CA SER A 172 4.03 -29.07 -1.51
C SER A 172 4.73 -29.69 -0.28
N VAL A 173 4.21 -30.81 0.24
CA VAL A 173 4.82 -31.55 1.36
C VAL A 173 6.22 -32.07 1.00
N LEU A 174 6.42 -32.50 -0.25
CA LEU A 174 7.73 -32.96 -0.72
C LEU A 174 8.73 -31.82 -0.85
N LEU A 175 8.27 -30.65 -1.31
CA LEU A 175 9.09 -29.44 -1.38
C LEU A 175 9.57 -29.01 0.00
N ARG A 176 8.67 -29.02 0.99
CA ARG A 176 9.01 -28.70 2.38
C ARG A 176 10.00 -29.69 3.00
N LYS A 177 9.88 -30.99 2.69
CA LYS A 177 10.84 -32.01 3.16
C LYS A 177 12.22 -31.89 2.50
N ARG A 178 12.27 -31.46 1.24
CA ARG A 178 13.52 -31.26 0.48
C ARG A 178 14.25 -29.98 0.85
N GLU A 179 13.57 -29.02 1.46
CA GLU A 179 14.23 -27.80 1.92
C GLU A 179 15.27 -28.17 2.98
N PRO A 180 16.56 -27.82 2.77
CA PRO A 180 17.59 -28.14 3.75
C PRO A 180 17.21 -27.43 5.05
N GLN A 181 17.00 -28.20 6.11
CA GLN A 181 16.83 -27.73 7.48
C GLN A 181 18.11 -27.00 7.93
N LYS A 182 18.39 -25.83 7.35
CA LYS A 182 19.62 -25.07 7.58
C LYS A 182 19.70 -24.50 9.00
N LYS A 183 18.60 -24.52 9.75
CA LYS A 183 18.49 -24.10 11.15
C LYS A 183 17.55 -25.05 11.88
N GLU A 184 17.94 -25.50 13.07
CA GLU A 184 17.11 -26.38 13.92
C GLU A 184 15.76 -25.73 14.31
N ASN A 185 15.67 -24.40 14.25
CA ASN A 185 14.44 -23.64 14.47
C ASN A 185 14.40 -22.40 13.55
N PRO A 186 13.85 -22.50 12.33
CA PRO A 186 13.71 -21.33 11.45
C PRO A 186 12.76 -20.31 12.07
N LYS A 187 13.08 -19.03 11.94
CA LYS A 187 12.15 -17.96 12.36
C LYS A 187 10.92 -18.00 11.44
N PRO A 188 9.70 -17.65 11.90
CA PRO A 188 8.49 -17.76 11.08
C PRO A 188 8.52 -16.97 9.77
N PHE A 189 9.28 -15.87 9.72
CA PHE A 189 9.47 -15.06 8.51
C PHE A 189 10.53 -15.59 7.53
N GLU A 190 11.26 -16.67 7.87
CA GLU A 190 12.21 -17.34 6.98
C GLU A 190 11.60 -18.55 6.28
N VAL A 191 10.42 -19.00 6.74
CA VAL A 191 9.70 -20.15 6.19
C VAL A 191 9.09 -19.78 4.84
N LYS A 192 9.39 -20.55 3.79
CA LYS A 192 8.77 -20.36 2.47
C LYS A 192 7.32 -20.85 2.48
N LEU A 193 6.42 -20.04 1.92
CA LEU A 193 4.99 -20.36 1.87
C LEU A 193 4.64 -21.34 0.74
N TRP A 194 5.49 -21.46 -0.28
CA TRP A 194 5.26 -22.29 -1.46
C TRP A 194 3.99 -21.89 -2.21
N LEU A 195 3.83 -20.58 -2.45
CA LEU A 195 2.83 -20.07 -3.39
C LEU A 195 3.11 -20.55 -4.82
N PRO A 196 2.11 -20.59 -5.73
CA PRO A 196 2.31 -20.96 -7.13
C PRO A 196 3.51 -20.26 -7.80
N SER A 197 3.69 -18.96 -7.57
CA SER A 197 4.84 -18.18 -8.06
C SER A 197 6.20 -18.66 -7.52
N GLN A 198 6.24 -19.22 -6.31
CA GLN A 198 7.45 -19.76 -5.68
C GLN A 198 7.73 -21.22 -6.08
N ILE A 199 6.67 -21.99 -6.37
CA ILE A 199 6.79 -23.39 -6.81
C ILE A 199 7.36 -23.44 -8.23
N GLY A 200 6.93 -22.54 -9.11
CA GLY A 200 7.40 -22.52 -10.49
C GLY A 200 7.01 -23.82 -11.23
N LYS A 201 7.92 -24.31 -12.09
CA LYS A 201 7.75 -25.57 -12.83
C LYS A 201 8.23 -26.80 -12.05
N SER A 202 8.58 -26.62 -10.77
CA SER A 202 9.17 -27.70 -9.95
C SER A 202 8.21 -28.84 -9.70
N VAL A 203 6.91 -28.54 -9.68
CA VAL A 203 5.83 -29.44 -9.28
C VAL A 203 4.57 -29.14 -10.08
N SER A 204 3.79 -30.17 -10.39
CA SER A 204 2.46 -30.02 -11.01
C SER A 204 1.42 -29.56 -9.99
N PHE A 205 0.66 -28.55 -10.33
CA PHE A 205 -0.51 -28.05 -9.61
C PHE A 205 -1.53 -27.46 -10.59
N ASP A 206 -2.74 -27.17 -10.13
CA ASP A 206 -3.78 -26.60 -11.00
C ASP A 206 -3.43 -25.17 -11.44
N ARG A 207 -3.51 -24.91 -12.74
CA ARG A 207 -3.14 -23.63 -13.35
C ARG A 207 -4.07 -22.49 -12.92
N SER A 208 -5.32 -22.81 -12.54
CA SER A 208 -6.27 -21.85 -12.00
C SER A 208 -5.72 -21.08 -10.79
N LEU A 209 -4.93 -21.74 -9.92
CA LEU A 209 -4.30 -21.13 -8.75
C LEU A 209 -3.25 -20.09 -9.16
N ALA A 210 -2.49 -20.35 -10.23
CA ALA A 210 -1.53 -19.40 -10.77
C ALA A 210 -2.23 -18.19 -11.41
N ASP A 211 -3.37 -18.39 -12.09
CA ASP A 211 -4.15 -17.29 -12.66
C ASP A 211 -4.73 -16.38 -11.57
N ILE A 212 -5.25 -16.96 -10.48
CA ILE A 212 -5.73 -16.22 -9.31
C ILE A 212 -4.58 -15.43 -8.67
N GLU A 213 -3.43 -16.06 -8.44
CA GLU A 213 -2.26 -15.36 -7.90
C GLU A 213 -1.82 -14.22 -8.81
N TYR A 214 -1.79 -14.44 -10.12
CA TYR A 214 -1.41 -13.41 -11.09
C TYR A 214 -2.32 -12.18 -11.01
N LYS A 215 -3.65 -12.38 -11.00
CA LYS A 215 -4.62 -11.27 -10.84
C LYS A 215 -4.38 -10.48 -9.55
N LEU A 216 -4.13 -11.16 -8.43
CA LEU A 216 -3.90 -10.52 -7.14
C LEU A 216 -2.55 -9.79 -7.08
N ARG A 217 -1.48 -10.37 -7.64
CA ARG A 217 -0.15 -9.75 -7.70
C ARG A 217 -0.11 -8.53 -8.63
N ASN A 218 -0.87 -8.56 -9.71
CA ASN A 218 -1.01 -7.42 -10.62
C ASN A 218 -1.58 -6.21 -9.85
N ALA A 219 -2.70 -6.42 -9.15
CA ALA A 219 -3.28 -5.39 -8.29
C ALA A 219 -2.33 -4.94 -7.17
N GLN A 220 -1.61 -5.88 -6.54
CA GLN A 220 -0.59 -5.57 -5.53
C GLN A 220 0.50 -4.64 -6.07
N ALA A 221 1.00 -4.89 -7.28
CA ALA A 221 2.04 -4.08 -7.90
C ALA A 221 1.55 -2.66 -8.17
N HIS A 222 0.33 -2.50 -8.71
CA HIS A 222 -0.26 -1.18 -8.93
C HIS A 222 -0.51 -0.40 -7.64
N GLU A 223 -1.07 -1.05 -6.61
CA GLU A 223 -1.27 -0.42 -5.30
C GLU A 223 0.05 0.01 -4.67
N ALA A 224 1.07 -0.86 -4.71
CA ALA A 224 2.39 -0.56 -4.17
C ALA A 224 3.01 0.67 -4.85
N LEU A 225 2.90 0.79 -6.19
CA LEU A 225 3.34 1.99 -6.91
C LEU A 225 2.53 3.23 -6.55
N GLY A 226 1.21 3.11 -6.36
CA GLY A 226 0.36 4.21 -5.90
C GLY A 226 0.77 4.72 -4.51
N VAL A 227 0.98 3.79 -3.57
CA VAL A 227 1.49 4.08 -2.23
C VAL A 227 2.88 4.72 -2.31
N LEU A 228 3.77 4.22 -3.15
CA LEU A 228 5.11 4.76 -3.34
C LEU A 228 5.06 6.23 -3.79
N ARG A 229 4.34 6.52 -4.89
CA ARG A 229 4.19 7.88 -5.42
C ARG A 229 3.61 8.85 -4.40
N ARG A 230 2.54 8.44 -3.69
CA ARG A 230 1.92 9.26 -2.65
C ARG A 230 2.89 9.57 -1.51
N ASN A 231 3.64 8.58 -1.02
CA ASN A 231 4.59 8.82 0.06
C ASN A 231 5.80 9.65 -0.39
N LEU A 232 6.23 9.55 -1.66
CA LEU A 232 7.26 10.43 -2.22
C LEU A 232 6.81 11.89 -2.23
N GLN A 233 5.56 12.15 -2.64
CA GLN A 233 4.98 13.49 -2.59
C GLN A 233 4.90 14.02 -1.15
N ILE A 234 4.40 13.20 -0.21
CA ILE A 234 4.35 13.58 1.21
C ILE A 234 5.76 13.89 1.73
N ARG A 235 6.76 13.07 1.38
CA ARG A 235 8.16 13.29 1.80
C ARG A 235 8.68 14.64 1.31
N ALA A 236 8.45 15.00 0.04
CA ALA A 236 8.85 16.30 -0.52
C ALA A 236 8.23 17.45 0.29
N THR A 237 6.91 17.42 0.48
CA THR A 237 6.22 18.47 1.26
C THR A 237 6.71 18.59 2.70
N LEU A 238 7.08 17.46 3.35
CA LEU A 238 7.63 17.47 4.70
C LEU A 238 9.02 18.11 4.76
N TYR A 239 9.87 17.91 3.74
CA TYR A 239 11.15 18.59 3.65
C TYR A 239 10.95 20.09 3.43
N ASP A 240 10.09 20.49 2.49
CA ASP A 240 9.78 21.90 2.25
C ASP A 240 9.27 22.60 3.52
N VAL A 241 8.36 21.94 4.25
CA VAL A 241 7.82 22.49 5.49
C VAL A 241 8.90 22.60 6.57
N LYS A 242 9.74 21.56 6.69
CA LYS A 242 10.83 21.56 7.68
C LYS A 242 11.82 22.70 7.41
N ASP A 243 12.27 22.85 6.18
CA ASP A 243 13.32 23.81 5.82
C ASP A 243 12.80 25.25 5.91
N ARG A 244 11.59 25.49 5.40
CA ARG A 244 10.98 26.83 5.39
C ARG A 244 10.51 27.27 6.78
N TRP A 245 9.82 26.39 7.54
CA TRP A 245 8.99 26.82 8.68
C TRP A 245 9.46 26.38 10.05
N LEU A 246 10.13 25.24 10.15
CA LEU A 246 10.45 24.69 11.46
C LEU A 246 11.70 25.35 12.03
N ARG A 247 11.56 25.88 13.24
CA ARG A 247 12.63 26.51 14.02
C ARG A 247 12.64 25.87 15.41
N GLY A 248 13.83 25.69 15.97
CA GLY A 248 14.03 25.09 17.30
C GLY A 248 14.09 23.55 17.30
N GLN A 249 14.65 23.00 18.39
CA GLN A 249 15.00 21.57 18.48
C GLN A 249 13.79 20.63 18.55
N GLY A 250 12.72 21.00 19.27
CA GLY A 250 11.54 20.16 19.45
C GLY A 250 10.78 19.92 18.13
N ALA A 251 10.49 20.99 17.41
CA ALA A 251 9.81 20.95 16.11
C ALA A 251 10.63 20.17 15.06
N ASN A 252 11.95 20.38 15.04
CA ASN A 252 12.85 19.64 14.15
C ASN A 252 12.85 18.14 14.45
N THR A 253 12.88 17.74 15.71
CA THR A 253 12.82 16.33 16.10
C THR A 253 11.49 15.69 15.66
N GLN A 254 10.37 16.38 15.84
CA GLN A 254 9.06 15.87 15.40
C GLN A 254 8.98 15.70 13.88
N ALA A 255 9.48 16.66 13.12
CA ALA A 255 9.51 16.58 11.66
C ALA A 255 10.44 15.48 11.15
N LEU A 256 11.62 15.31 11.76
CA LEU A 256 12.52 14.20 11.44
C LEU A 256 11.85 12.84 11.70
N ASN A 257 11.11 12.69 12.79
CA ASN A 257 10.34 11.47 13.06
C ASN A 257 9.22 11.24 12.03
N ALA A 258 8.54 12.31 11.60
CA ALA A 258 7.53 12.23 10.55
C ALA A 258 8.15 11.80 9.21
N ILE A 259 9.29 12.40 8.83
CA ILE A 259 10.05 12.04 7.62
C ILE A 259 10.52 10.58 7.71
N ALA A 260 11.08 10.14 8.84
CA ALA A 260 11.50 8.75 9.05
C ALA A 260 10.33 7.77 8.90
N THR A 261 9.14 8.14 9.38
CA THR A 261 7.92 7.33 9.21
C THR A 261 7.52 7.19 7.74
N VAL A 262 7.55 8.30 6.99
CA VAL A 262 7.26 8.28 5.55
C VAL A 262 8.32 7.50 4.78
N GLN A 263 9.59 7.64 5.14
CA GLN A 263 10.71 6.87 4.57
C GLN A 263 10.54 5.36 4.78
N ALA A 264 10.09 4.95 5.98
CA ALA A 264 9.78 3.55 6.26
C ALA A 264 8.62 3.02 5.39
N ARG A 265 7.60 3.86 5.13
CA ARG A 265 6.50 3.51 4.21
C ARG A 265 6.96 3.39 2.75
N ILE A 266 7.84 4.29 2.31
CA ILE A 266 8.48 4.22 0.98
C ILE A 266 9.25 2.91 0.82
N ALA A 267 10.09 2.56 1.81
CA ALA A 267 10.83 1.31 1.81
C ALA A 267 9.92 0.08 1.78
N GLY A 268 8.83 0.09 2.57
CA GLY A 268 7.83 -0.98 2.56
C GLY A 268 7.13 -1.15 1.21
N ALA A 269 6.69 -0.04 0.60
CA ALA A 269 6.04 -0.06 -0.72
C ALA A 269 7.00 -0.49 -1.84
N ARG A 270 8.27 -0.08 -1.78
CA ARG A 270 9.32 -0.53 -2.69
C ARG A 270 9.51 -2.04 -2.61
N ASP A 271 9.67 -2.57 -1.40
CA ASP A 271 9.92 -4.00 -1.20
C ASP A 271 8.70 -4.83 -1.63
N GLU A 272 7.50 -4.33 -1.38
CA GLU A 272 6.24 -4.92 -1.88
C GLU A 272 6.17 -4.97 -3.40
N TYR A 273 6.48 -3.86 -4.07
CA TYR A 273 6.51 -3.80 -5.53
C TYR A 273 7.54 -4.79 -6.11
N ARG A 274 8.75 -4.84 -5.53
CA ARG A 274 9.81 -5.76 -5.99
C ARG A 274 9.39 -7.22 -5.84
N GLN A 275 8.73 -7.58 -4.75
CA GLN A 275 8.23 -8.94 -4.54
C GLN A 275 7.05 -9.27 -5.46
N ALA A 276 6.10 -8.35 -5.63
CA ALA A 276 4.98 -8.49 -6.56
C ALA A 276 5.49 -8.65 -7.99
N ARG A 277 6.47 -7.85 -8.42
CA ARG A 277 7.12 -7.99 -9.72
C ARG A 277 7.80 -9.35 -9.88
N ALA A 278 8.59 -9.80 -8.90
CA ALA A 278 9.27 -11.09 -8.97
C ALA A 278 8.28 -12.26 -9.11
N SER A 279 7.17 -12.23 -8.37
CA SER A 279 6.12 -13.23 -8.48
C SER A 279 5.37 -13.15 -9.82
N LEU A 280 5.08 -11.94 -10.32
CA LEU A 280 4.47 -11.74 -11.64
C LEU A 280 5.33 -12.30 -12.78
N LEU A 281 6.65 -12.12 -12.74
CA LEU A 281 7.55 -12.69 -13.75
C LEU A 281 7.57 -14.23 -13.70
N ALA A 282 7.67 -14.81 -12.49
CA ALA A 282 7.62 -16.26 -12.33
C ALA A 282 6.27 -16.84 -12.82
N LEU A 283 5.16 -16.15 -12.57
CA LEU A 283 3.84 -16.54 -13.04
C LEU A 283 3.67 -16.32 -14.55
N ALA A 284 4.25 -15.26 -15.12
CA ALA A 284 4.23 -15.02 -16.56
C ALA A 284 4.94 -16.15 -17.32
N ASP A 285 6.09 -16.61 -16.82
CA ASP A 285 6.85 -17.74 -17.38
C ASP A 285 6.10 -19.08 -17.30
N LEU A 286 5.20 -19.22 -16.31
CA LEU A 286 4.33 -20.37 -16.13
C LEU A 286 3.09 -20.30 -17.03
N LEU A 287 2.45 -19.14 -17.07
CA LEU A 287 1.20 -18.89 -17.78
C LEU A 287 1.41 -18.58 -19.26
N GLY A 288 2.65 -18.29 -19.68
CA GLY A 288 2.98 -17.90 -21.05
C GLY A 288 2.45 -16.51 -21.41
N LEU A 289 2.29 -15.61 -20.42
CA LEU A 289 1.76 -14.27 -20.64
C LEU A 289 2.87 -13.34 -21.15
N PRO A 290 2.75 -12.76 -22.36
CA PRO A 290 3.75 -11.86 -22.90
C PRO A 290 3.65 -10.46 -22.29
N ASN A 291 4.77 -9.73 -22.27
CA ASN A 291 4.88 -8.29 -21.95
C ASN A 291 4.72 -7.85 -20.48
N VAL A 292 4.70 -8.76 -19.51
CA VAL A 292 4.69 -8.37 -18.08
C VAL A 292 5.91 -7.52 -17.72
N ASP A 293 7.07 -7.80 -18.32
CA ASP A 293 8.29 -6.97 -18.16
C ASP A 293 8.17 -5.53 -18.68
N LYS A 294 7.29 -5.29 -19.66
CA LYS A 294 7.07 -3.95 -20.23
C LYS A 294 6.09 -3.13 -19.40
N GLU A 295 5.11 -3.80 -18.79
CA GLU A 295 4.14 -3.17 -17.91
C GLU A 295 4.75 -2.85 -16.53
N PHE A 296 5.51 -3.80 -15.97
CA PHE A 296 6.17 -3.65 -14.67
C PHE A 296 7.68 -3.55 -14.80
N LEU A 297 8.16 -2.31 -14.92
CA LEU A 297 9.58 -2.00 -15.00
C LEU A 297 10.31 -2.31 -13.68
N PRO A 298 11.60 -2.70 -13.73
CA PRO A 298 12.41 -2.84 -12.53
C PRO A 298 12.50 -1.50 -11.81
N LEU A 299 12.22 -1.51 -10.50
CA LEU A 299 12.33 -0.31 -9.65
C LEU A 299 13.69 -0.31 -8.95
N GLU A 300 14.60 0.50 -9.46
CA GLU A 300 15.93 0.69 -8.89
C GLU A 300 15.91 1.74 -7.77
N ASP A 301 16.91 1.73 -6.89
CA ASP A 301 16.95 2.70 -5.79
C ASP A 301 17.12 4.15 -6.30
N ARG A 302 17.72 4.34 -7.49
CA ARG A 302 17.83 5.64 -8.19
C ARG A 302 16.49 6.22 -8.63
N ASP A 303 15.48 5.38 -8.82
CA ASP A 303 14.14 5.81 -9.24
C ASP A 303 13.34 6.39 -8.06
N ILE A 304 13.78 6.14 -6.81
CA ILE A 304 13.11 6.54 -5.56
C ILE A 304 13.59 7.93 -5.14
N ARG A 305 13.51 8.89 -6.07
CA ARG A 305 13.93 10.27 -5.89
C ARG A 305 12.75 11.21 -5.60
N SER A 306 13.06 12.41 -5.12
CA SER A 306 12.06 13.49 -5.02
C SER A 306 11.50 13.82 -6.41
N MET A 307 10.26 14.32 -6.48
CA MET A 307 9.69 14.79 -7.75
C MET A 307 10.32 16.10 -8.23
N VAL A 308 11.04 16.79 -7.35
CA VAL A 308 11.86 17.94 -7.71
C VAL A 308 13.14 17.41 -8.36
N GLU A 309 13.38 17.76 -9.63
CA GLU A 309 14.68 17.53 -10.24
C GLU A 309 15.72 18.27 -9.41
N ALA A 310 16.78 17.57 -8.99
CA ALA A 310 17.87 18.21 -8.28
C ALA A 310 18.43 19.32 -9.17
N GLU A 311 18.31 20.57 -8.75
CA GLU A 311 19.09 21.63 -9.37
C GLU A 311 20.57 21.23 -9.30
N PRO A 312 21.33 21.35 -10.39
CA PRO A 312 22.75 20.99 -10.39
C PRO A 312 23.52 21.92 -9.45
N GLY A 313 23.66 21.53 -8.18
CA GLY A 313 24.39 22.31 -7.18
C GLY A 313 24.11 22.01 -5.71
N GLN A 314 23.01 21.33 -5.35
CA GLN A 314 22.76 20.97 -3.96
C GLN A 314 23.22 19.55 -3.67
N GLY A 315 24.41 19.44 -3.07
CA GLY A 315 25.02 18.19 -2.67
C GLY A 315 24.15 17.42 -1.68
N GLU A 316 24.13 16.10 -1.85
CA GLU A 316 23.55 15.15 -0.92
C GLU A 316 24.22 15.29 0.47
N THR A 317 23.43 15.63 1.48
CA THR A 317 23.78 15.44 2.90
C THR A 317 22.61 14.81 3.64
#